data_AF-A0A7S4P3N3-F1
#
_entry.id   AF-A0A7S4P3N3-F1
#
_cell.length_a   1.000
_cell.length_b   1.000
_cell.length_c   1.000
_cell.angle_alpha   90.00
_cell.angle_beta   90.00
_cell.angle_gamma   90.00
#
_symmetry.space_group_name_H-M   'P 1'
#
loop_
_entity.id
_entity.type
_entity.pdbx_description
1 polymer ?
#
loop_
_entity_poly.entity_id
_entity_poly.type
_entity_poly.pdbx_seq_one_letter_code
_entity_poly.pdbx_strand_id
1 'polypeptide(L)'
;HPQGDVPSDTIAEFMDSSTSDGKLPCHSIGKVLSTLQEAWNQHGPLLGLQQEEEPMLPIAMYVNERPQYFLQVVRSLQAVHNIRKVAAIVISMDSVKEEMLDIALSIDFAPFRIIFHPVNEDLLKNQPLLAIKLHWIWLQDMLWNNIAETRGWKGDIALLEEDHVVSSDYLDLLSHLVYLKQHHCPRCWGVTLRWACMHSDDEDGTKVCRSHSVINTGIAFNRSTYLAIKNSNFDLFADGWDWSLFHLAQTGQMPPMMIGPALSRVRNVGREGVTVTEKGDEFLQRQLEYAVAKNSQDSLPLDHLWIDKKDRNQFTPPMWEPLYLGAGIGFLAPQA
;
A
#
# COMPACT_ATOMS: atom_id res chain seq x y z
N HIS A 1 -42.52 38.28 43.34
CA HIS A 1 -42.21 36.87 43.09
C HIS A 1 -41.53 36.71 41.74
N PRO A 2 -40.19 36.68 41.71
CA PRO A 2 -39.40 36.18 40.60
C PRO A 2 -38.72 34.86 41.01
N GLN A 3 -38.91 33.78 40.26
CA GLN A 3 -38.14 32.52 40.38
C GLN A 3 -38.17 31.84 39.00
N GLY A 4 -37.10 31.30 38.45
CA GLY A 4 -35.73 31.20 38.96
C GLY A 4 -34.76 30.92 37.81
N ASP A 5 -33.54 31.38 38.02
CA ASP A 5 -32.37 31.13 37.19
C ASP A 5 -32.02 29.63 37.20
N VAL A 6 -31.64 29.13 36.02
CA VAL A 6 -31.04 27.81 35.83
C VAL A 6 -29.56 27.91 36.21
N PRO A 7 -29.04 27.11 37.15
CA PRO A 7 -27.61 27.08 37.40
C PRO A 7 -26.91 26.34 36.25
N SER A 8 -25.98 27.04 35.61
CA SER A 8 -24.86 26.43 34.89
C SER A 8 -23.93 25.81 35.91
N ASP A 9 -23.91 24.49 36.02
CA ASP A 9 -22.79 23.68 36.53
C ASP A 9 -23.21 22.21 36.50
N THR A 10 -22.42 21.37 35.82
CA THR A 10 -22.18 19.92 36.01
C THR A 10 -21.98 19.16 34.69
N ILE A 11 -20.80 19.34 34.06
CA ILE A 11 -20.10 18.25 33.35
C ILE A 11 -18.61 18.39 33.65
N ALA A 12 -18.24 18.13 34.91
CA ALA A 12 -16.86 18.03 35.34
C ALA A 12 -16.78 17.17 36.60
N GLU A 13 -17.25 15.92 36.52
CA GLU A 13 -17.06 14.96 37.62
C GLU A 13 -17.15 13.53 37.08
N PHE A 14 -16.08 13.11 36.39
CA PHE A 14 -15.69 11.71 36.27
C PHE A 14 -14.16 11.63 36.21
N MET A 15 -13.53 12.18 37.26
CA MET A 15 -12.15 11.87 37.62
C MET A 15 -12.12 11.79 39.13
N ASP A 16 -12.04 10.58 39.66
CA ASP A 16 -10.98 10.17 40.60
C ASP A 16 -11.42 8.87 41.30
N SER A 17 -10.79 7.76 40.94
CA SER A 17 -10.68 6.61 41.81
C SER A 17 -9.28 6.01 41.69
N SER A 18 -8.41 6.50 42.56
CA SER A 18 -7.46 5.71 43.35
C SER A 18 -6.95 4.41 42.72
N THR A 19 -5.68 4.40 42.32
CA THR A 19 -4.84 3.20 42.46
C THR A 19 -3.50 3.54 43.08
N SER A 20 -3.34 3.05 44.30
CA SER A 20 -2.13 3.03 45.11
C SER A 20 -1.24 1.84 44.72
N ASP A 21 -0.81 1.83 43.47
CA ASP A 21 0.30 1.00 43.00
C ASP A 21 1.13 1.94 42.14
N GLY A 22 2.46 1.95 42.28
CA GLY A 22 3.37 2.86 41.56
C GLY A 22 3.43 2.71 40.03
N LYS A 23 2.31 2.35 39.38
CA LYS A 23 2.10 2.34 37.95
C LYS A 23 1.56 3.70 37.53
N LEU A 24 2.22 4.32 36.55
CA LEU A 24 1.71 5.54 35.92
C LEU A 24 0.28 5.29 35.40
N PRO A 25 -0.64 6.27 35.52
CA PRO A 25 -1.97 6.14 34.95
C PRO A 25 -1.87 5.83 33.45
N CYS A 26 -2.65 4.87 32.93
CA CYS A 26 -2.63 4.50 31.50
C CYS A 26 -2.78 5.71 30.56
N HIS A 27 -3.53 6.73 30.98
CA HIS A 27 -3.68 8.00 30.25
C HIS A 27 -2.35 8.75 30.07
N SER A 28 -1.45 8.70 31.05
CA SER A 28 -0.14 9.38 30.99
C SER A 28 0.83 8.63 30.08
N ILE A 29 0.84 7.30 30.13
CA ILE A 29 1.69 6.47 29.25
C ILE A 29 1.24 6.60 27.79
N GLY A 30 -0.08 6.50 27.53
CA GLY A 30 -0.64 6.65 26.19
C GLY A 30 -0.29 8.02 25.57
N LYS A 31 -0.40 9.10 26.35
CA LYS A 31 0.00 10.44 25.89
C LYS A 31 1.49 10.54 25.55
N VAL A 32 2.37 9.90 26.32
CA VAL A 32 3.82 9.90 26.03
C VAL A 32 4.09 9.16 24.73
N LEU A 33 3.52 7.96 24.55
CA LEU A 33 3.70 7.17 23.34
C LEU A 33 3.15 7.90 22.11
N SER A 34 1.95 8.47 22.19
CA SER A 34 1.36 9.23 21.08
C SER A 34 2.20 10.47 20.73
N THR A 35 2.71 11.18 21.73
CA THR A 35 3.58 12.36 21.51
C THR A 35 4.89 11.96 20.84
N LEU A 36 5.52 10.86 21.27
CA LEU A 36 6.75 10.36 20.64
C LEU A 36 6.51 9.92 19.20
N GLN A 37 5.39 9.22 18.96
CA GLN A 37 4.97 8.79 17.64
C GLN A 37 4.70 9.98 16.70
N GLU A 38 3.96 10.98 17.15
CA GLU A 38 3.69 12.20 16.38
C GLU A 38 5.00 12.95 16.08
N ALA A 39 5.87 13.10 17.07
CA ALA A 39 7.16 13.75 16.90
C ALA A 39 8.04 13.01 15.88
N TRP A 40 8.07 11.67 15.95
CA TRP A 40 8.78 10.82 14.98
C TRP A 40 8.18 10.95 13.57
N ASN A 41 6.86 10.85 13.43
CA ASN A 41 6.23 10.95 12.11
C ASN A 41 6.51 12.30 11.44
N GLN A 42 6.53 13.39 12.22
CA GLN A 42 6.82 14.73 11.73
C GLN A 42 8.32 14.95 11.43
N HIS A 43 9.21 14.56 12.34
CA HIS A 43 10.62 14.96 12.33
C HIS A 43 11.61 13.81 12.11
N GLY A 44 11.11 12.59 11.94
CA GLY A 44 11.92 11.40 11.70
C GLY A 44 12.84 11.58 10.48
N PRO A 45 14.09 11.11 10.56
CA PRO A 45 15.05 11.29 9.48
C PRO A 45 14.69 10.45 8.26
N LEU A 46 15.17 10.90 7.09
CA LEU A 46 15.36 10.01 5.95
C LEU A 46 16.58 9.13 6.23
N LEU A 47 16.40 7.82 6.16
CA LEU A 47 17.38 6.79 6.41
C LEU A 47 17.86 6.18 5.07
N GLY A 48 18.90 5.33 5.14
CA GLY A 48 19.43 4.63 3.98
C GLY A 48 20.32 5.49 3.08
N LEU A 49 20.32 5.20 1.78
CA LEU A 49 21.14 5.91 0.80
C LEU A 49 20.65 7.35 0.60
N GLN A 50 21.59 8.26 0.38
CA GLN A 50 21.27 9.63 0.00
C GLN A 50 20.93 9.70 -1.49
N GLN A 51 19.98 10.55 -1.83
CA GLN A 51 19.54 10.77 -3.21
C GLN A 51 20.58 11.62 -3.97
N GLU A 52 21.24 11.05 -4.98
CA GLU A 52 22.27 11.74 -5.78
C GLU A 52 21.81 12.08 -7.21
N GLU A 53 20.78 11.40 -7.72
CA GLU A 53 20.25 11.55 -9.08
C GLU A 53 18.81 12.09 -9.07
N GLU A 54 18.30 12.49 -10.24
CA GLU A 54 16.89 12.88 -10.40
C GLU A 54 15.97 11.73 -9.92
N PRO A 55 15.08 12.00 -8.96
CA PRO A 55 14.29 10.96 -8.33
C PRO A 55 13.24 10.38 -9.28
N MET A 56 13.16 9.06 -9.30
CA MET A 56 11.96 8.32 -9.69
C MET A 56 10.89 8.41 -8.60
N LEU A 57 9.67 7.99 -8.93
CA LEU A 57 8.53 8.07 -8.04
C LEU A 57 8.73 7.39 -6.67
N PRO A 58 8.15 7.94 -5.58
CA PRO A 58 8.21 7.32 -4.26
C PRO A 58 7.40 6.02 -4.20
N ILE A 59 7.86 5.08 -3.38
CA ILE A 59 7.12 3.89 -3.00
C ILE A 59 6.67 4.06 -1.56
N ALA A 60 5.42 3.76 -1.25
CA ALA A 60 4.95 3.63 0.11
C ALA A 60 4.46 2.20 0.35
N MET A 61 4.75 1.70 1.53
CA MET A 61 4.40 0.36 1.98
C MET A 61 3.64 0.50 3.28
N TYR A 62 2.46 -0.08 3.41
CA TYR A 62 1.88 -0.30 4.73
C TYR A 62 2.15 -1.73 5.16
N VAL A 63 2.56 -1.88 6.41
CA VAL A 63 3.17 -3.08 6.96
C VAL A 63 2.52 -3.35 8.33
N ASN A 64 2.10 -4.58 8.52
CA ASN A 64 1.54 -5.18 9.73
C ASN A 64 2.56 -6.19 10.32
N GLU A 65 2.13 -7.14 11.14
CA GLU A 65 2.99 -8.06 11.90
C GLU A 65 3.30 -9.36 11.13
N ARG A 66 3.84 -9.28 9.91
CA ARG A 66 4.24 -10.46 9.11
C ARG A 66 5.70 -10.39 8.59
N PRO A 67 6.70 -10.60 9.46
CA PRO A 67 8.12 -10.38 9.15
C PRO A 67 8.64 -11.23 7.98
N GLN A 68 8.18 -12.48 7.85
CA GLN A 68 8.57 -13.38 6.78
C GLN A 68 8.18 -12.88 5.39
N TYR A 69 7.01 -12.24 5.26
CA TYR A 69 6.59 -11.64 3.99
C TYR A 69 7.31 -10.32 3.77
N PHE A 70 7.40 -9.48 4.81
CA PHE A 70 8.07 -8.18 4.70
C PHE A 70 9.53 -8.33 4.25
N LEU A 71 10.25 -9.32 4.79
CA LEU A 71 11.61 -9.66 4.37
C LEU A 71 11.69 -10.05 2.89
N GLN A 72 10.72 -10.81 2.38
CA GLN A 72 10.68 -11.16 0.95
C GLN A 72 10.45 -9.94 0.07
N VAL A 73 9.58 -9.02 0.49
CA VAL A 73 9.34 -7.77 -0.25
C VAL A 73 10.60 -6.91 -0.28
N VAL A 74 11.28 -6.72 0.85
CA VAL A 74 12.56 -5.99 0.93
C VAL A 74 13.61 -6.61 0.01
N ARG A 75 13.76 -7.95 0.03
CA ARG A 75 14.68 -8.67 -0.88
C ARG A 75 14.30 -8.49 -2.36
N SER A 76 13.01 -8.49 -2.68
CA SER A 76 12.55 -8.29 -4.05
C SER A 76 12.80 -6.86 -4.54
N LEU A 77 12.60 -5.87 -3.69
CA LEU A 77 12.90 -4.46 -3.97
C LEU A 77 14.40 -4.24 -4.19
N GLN A 78 15.26 -4.89 -3.39
CA GLN A 78 16.71 -4.83 -3.57
C GLN A 78 17.15 -5.30 -4.97
N ALA A 79 16.40 -6.22 -5.59
CA ALA A 79 16.67 -6.73 -6.94
C ALA A 79 16.10 -5.87 -8.07
N VAL A 80 15.33 -4.81 -7.76
CA VAL A 80 14.71 -3.95 -8.78
C VAL A 80 15.74 -3.05 -9.45
N HIS A 81 15.68 -3.00 -10.79
CA HIS A 81 16.50 -2.11 -11.58
C HIS A 81 16.22 -0.65 -11.23
N ASN A 82 17.29 0.14 -11.10
CA ASN A 82 17.20 1.55 -10.72
C ASN A 82 16.54 1.82 -9.35
N ILE A 83 16.44 0.83 -8.45
CA ILE A 83 15.82 1.03 -7.13
C ILE A 83 16.44 2.18 -6.34
N ARG A 84 17.76 2.41 -6.48
CA ARG A 84 18.46 3.53 -5.86
C ARG A 84 17.95 4.92 -6.27
N LYS A 85 17.18 5.02 -7.35
CA LYS A 85 16.64 6.29 -7.87
C LYS A 85 15.28 6.64 -7.28
N VAL A 86 14.60 5.75 -6.57
CA VAL A 86 13.31 6.10 -5.95
C VAL A 86 13.49 7.26 -4.98
N ALA A 87 12.57 8.22 -5.00
CA ALA A 87 12.61 9.40 -4.14
C ALA A 87 12.72 9.05 -2.64
N ALA A 88 11.94 8.05 -2.23
CA ALA A 88 11.99 7.42 -0.92
C ALA A 88 11.11 6.15 -0.93
N ILE A 89 11.44 5.21 -0.05
CA ILE A 89 10.53 4.14 0.40
C ILE A 89 9.93 4.56 1.74
N VAL A 90 8.64 4.86 1.79
CA VAL A 90 7.93 5.17 3.04
C VAL A 90 7.36 3.88 3.61
N ILE A 91 7.86 3.44 4.76
CA ILE A 91 7.37 2.24 5.46
C ILE A 91 6.46 2.70 6.59
N SER A 92 5.19 2.36 6.48
CA SER A 92 4.11 2.71 7.40
C SER A 92 3.73 1.50 8.25
N MET A 93 4.18 1.48 9.49
CA MET A 93 3.97 0.38 10.42
C MET A 93 2.73 0.62 11.28
N ASP A 94 1.91 -0.41 11.48
CA ASP A 94 0.77 -0.37 12.39
C ASP A 94 1.15 -0.73 13.85
N SER A 95 2.30 -1.38 14.05
CA SER A 95 2.86 -1.64 15.36
C SER A 95 4.39 -1.51 15.39
N VAL A 96 4.95 -1.42 16.60
CA VAL A 96 6.40 -1.31 16.81
C VAL A 96 6.92 -2.65 17.29
N LYS A 97 7.35 -3.52 16.35
CA LYS A 97 8.01 -4.80 16.63
C LYS A 97 9.47 -4.74 16.23
N GLU A 98 10.33 -5.29 17.08
CA GLU A 98 11.78 -5.30 16.86
C GLU A 98 12.16 -5.98 15.54
N GLU A 99 11.58 -7.15 15.24
CA GLU A 99 11.86 -7.88 14.00
C GLU A 99 11.46 -7.09 12.74
N MET A 100 10.32 -6.40 12.77
CA MET A 100 9.87 -5.56 11.65
C MET A 100 10.78 -4.35 11.45
N LEU A 101 11.22 -3.73 12.56
CA LEU A 101 12.18 -2.64 12.54
C LEU A 101 13.54 -3.10 12.01
N ASP A 102 14.04 -4.25 12.44
CA ASP A 102 15.32 -4.79 11.99
C ASP A 102 15.31 -5.04 10.48
N ILE A 103 14.21 -5.59 9.93
CA ILE A 103 14.04 -5.75 8.49
C ILE A 103 14.05 -4.38 7.78
N ALA A 104 13.30 -3.40 8.28
CA ALA A 104 13.27 -2.06 7.69
C ALA A 104 14.65 -1.37 7.75
N LEU A 105 15.36 -1.49 8.87
CA LEU A 105 16.69 -0.92 9.08
C LEU A 105 17.79 -1.63 8.27
N SER A 106 17.52 -2.83 7.76
CA SER A 106 18.42 -3.53 6.84
C SER A 106 18.45 -2.94 5.42
N ILE A 107 17.54 -1.99 5.10
CA ILE A 107 17.49 -1.36 3.79
C ILE A 107 18.71 -0.44 3.60
N ASP A 108 19.62 -0.88 2.73
CA ASP A 108 20.86 -0.19 2.39
C ASP A 108 20.95 0.20 0.90
N PHE A 109 19.88 -0.03 0.13
CA PHE A 109 19.84 0.11 -1.32
C PHE A 109 18.99 1.29 -1.83
N ALA A 110 18.30 2.01 -0.95
CA ALA A 110 17.46 3.17 -1.28
C ALA A 110 17.30 4.13 -0.09
N PRO A 111 16.91 5.40 -0.33
CA PRO A 111 16.42 6.27 0.74
C PRO A 111 15.09 5.73 1.28
N PHE A 112 14.91 5.71 2.59
CA PHE A 112 13.65 5.24 3.19
C PHE A 112 13.28 5.99 4.47
N ARG A 113 11.99 6.02 4.78
CA ARG A 113 11.44 6.67 5.98
C ARG A 113 10.48 5.73 6.68
N ILE A 114 10.61 5.60 7.99
CA ILE A 114 9.68 4.83 8.82
C ILE A 114 8.68 5.80 9.45
N ILE A 115 7.39 5.48 9.37
CA ILE A 115 6.31 6.15 10.09
C ILE A 115 5.46 5.10 10.82
N PHE A 116 4.79 5.52 11.88
CA PHE A 116 3.93 4.65 12.68
C PHE A 116 2.51 5.16 12.66
N HIS A 117 1.55 4.34 12.26
CA HIS A 117 0.12 4.66 12.36
C HIS A 117 -0.31 4.69 13.83
N PRO A 118 -1.11 5.69 14.27
CA PRO A 118 -1.61 5.78 15.64
C PRO A 118 -2.70 4.73 15.88
N VAL A 119 -2.30 3.46 15.91
CA VAL A 119 -3.20 2.32 16.01
C VAL A 119 -3.86 2.25 17.37
N ASN A 120 -5.15 1.92 17.34
CA ASN A 120 -5.86 1.40 18.49
C ASN A 120 -5.80 -0.15 18.46
N GLU A 121 -5.06 -0.77 19.38
CA GLU A 121 -4.91 -2.23 19.44
C GLU A 121 -6.25 -2.97 19.59
N ASP A 122 -7.23 -2.37 20.29
CA ASP A 122 -8.55 -2.96 20.42
C ASP A 122 -9.30 -2.95 19.09
N LEU A 123 -9.07 -1.94 18.25
CA LEU A 123 -9.66 -1.88 16.92
C LEU A 123 -9.08 -2.95 15.99
N LEU A 124 -7.76 -3.19 16.04
CA LEU A 124 -7.12 -4.28 15.30
C LEU A 124 -7.76 -5.63 15.62
N LYS A 125 -8.03 -5.90 16.91
CA LYS A 125 -8.61 -7.17 17.36
C LYS A 125 -10.09 -7.30 17.02
N ASN A 126 -10.87 -6.24 17.25
CA ASN A 126 -12.32 -6.32 17.18
C ASN A 126 -12.89 -6.02 15.79
N GLN A 127 -12.21 -5.16 15.00
CA GLN A 127 -12.65 -4.74 13.68
C GLN A 127 -11.46 -4.60 12.72
N PRO A 128 -10.75 -5.71 12.41
CA PRO A 128 -9.50 -5.68 11.65
C PRO A 128 -9.65 -5.06 10.25
N LEU A 129 -10.78 -5.29 9.56
CA LEU A 129 -11.04 -4.69 8.25
C LEU A 129 -11.14 -3.15 8.34
N LEU A 130 -11.81 -2.63 9.37
CA LEU A 130 -11.90 -1.19 9.61
C LEU A 130 -10.53 -0.63 10.01
N ALA A 131 -9.76 -1.34 10.83
CA ALA A 131 -8.41 -0.92 11.20
C ALA A 131 -7.50 -0.77 9.97
N ILE A 132 -7.50 -1.75 9.05
CA ILE A 132 -6.76 -1.67 7.78
C ILE A 132 -7.24 -0.48 6.96
N LYS A 133 -8.56 -0.28 6.83
CA LYS A 133 -9.10 0.86 6.07
C LYS A 133 -8.65 2.21 6.64
N LEU A 134 -8.70 2.36 7.96
CA LEU A 134 -8.27 3.60 8.63
C LEU A 134 -6.77 3.82 8.49
N HIS A 135 -5.96 2.77 8.60
CA HIS A 135 -4.52 2.86 8.35
C HIS A 135 -4.22 3.26 6.91
N TRP A 136 -4.92 2.66 5.94
CA TRP A 136 -4.75 2.96 4.52
C TRP A 136 -5.06 4.43 4.21
N ILE A 137 -6.18 4.97 4.68
CA ILE A 137 -6.56 6.37 4.41
C ILE A 137 -5.68 7.36 5.18
N TRP A 138 -5.28 7.03 6.41
CA TRP A 138 -4.30 7.81 7.17
C TRP A 138 -2.96 7.88 6.45
N LEU A 139 -2.49 6.75 5.89
CA LEU A 139 -1.25 6.72 5.11
C LEU A 139 -1.36 7.66 3.89
N GLN A 140 -2.52 7.71 3.23
CA GLN A 140 -2.71 8.68 2.14
C GLN A 140 -2.56 10.12 2.64
N ASP A 141 -3.19 10.47 3.76
CA ASP A 141 -3.07 11.80 4.35
C ASP A 141 -1.61 12.14 4.72
N MET A 142 -0.85 11.16 5.20
CA MET A 142 0.57 11.31 5.51
C MET A 142 1.40 11.56 4.24
N LEU A 143 1.26 10.71 3.23
CA LEU A 143 2.01 10.80 1.98
C LEU A 143 1.75 12.11 1.23
N TRP A 144 0.48 12.51 1.12
CA TRP A 144 0.11 13.66 0.30
C TRP A 144 0.26 15.00 1.01
N ASN A 145 0.36 15.05 2.34
CA ASN A 145 0.38 16.33 3.07
C ASN A 145 1.55 16.50 4.05
N ASN A 146 2.04 15.42 4.66
CA ASN A 146 2.87 15.53 5.86
C ASN A 146 4.34 15.12 5.63
N ILE A 147 4.57 14.07 4.83
CA ILE A 147 5.90 13.50 4.61
C ILE A 147 6.70 14.38 3.64
N ALA A 148 7.89 14.80 4.03
CA ALA A 148 8.68 15.78 3.29
C ALA A 148 9.03 15.30 1.87
N GLU A 149 9.34 14.02 1.74
CA GLU A 149 9.79 13.35 0.52
C GLU A 149 8.67 13.19 -0.51
N THR A 150 7.40 13.17 -0.06
CA THR A 150 6.25 12.85 -0.92
C THR A 150 5.23 13.99 -1.03
N ARG A 151 5.11 14.88 -0.04
CA ARG A 151 4.11 15.97 -0.04
C ARG A 151 4.27 16.93 -1.23
N GLY A 152 5.50 17.13 -1.71
CA GLY A 152 5.79 17.97 -2.87
C GLY A 152 5.69 17.25 -4.21
N TRP A 153 5.48 15.93 -4.21
CA TRP A 153 5.51 15.10 -5.40
C TRP A 153 4.33 15.42 -6.34
N LYS A 154 4.64 15.62 -7.63
CA LYS A 154 3.65 15.98 -8.66
C LYS A 154 3.14 14.77 -9.45
N GLY A 155 3.86 13.65 -9.41
CA GLY A 155 3.51 12.42 -10.11
C GLY A 155 2.62 11.49 -9.29
N ASP A 156 2.59 10.24 -9.72
CA ASP A 156 1.96 9.14 -8.98
C ASP A 156 2.91 8.66 -7.85
N ILE A 157 2.34 8.16 -6.74
CA ILE A 157 3.06 7.44 -5.67
C ILE A 157 2.64 5.97 -5.75
N ALA A 158 3.61 5.06 -5.69
CA ALA A 158 3.34 3.62 -5.67
C ALA A 158 2.98 3.13 -4.28
N LEU A 159 2.03 2.20 -4.19
CA LEU A 159 1.60 1.56 -2.96
C LEU A 159 1.85 0.05 -3.05
N LEU A 160 2.58 -0.48 -2.08
CA LEU A 160 2.80 -1.90 -1.86
C LEU A 160 2.32 -2.30 -0.46
N GLU A 161 2.19 -3.61 -0.27
CA GLU A 161 1.91 -4.24 1.02
C GLU A 161 3.12 -5.11 1.38
N GLU A 162 3.21 -5.51 2.64
CA GLU A 162 4.28 -6.38 3.13
C GLU A 162 4.32 -7.78 2.52
N ASP A 163 3.32 -8.16 1.73
CA ASP A 163 3.24 -9.42 0.99
C ASP A 163 3.21 -9.23 -0.54
N HIS A 164 3.62 -8.05 -1.03
CA HIS A 164 3.73 -7.74 -2.46
C HIS A 164 5.17 -7.89 -2.97
N VAL A 165 5.53 -9.10 -3.43
CA VAL A 165 6.83 -9.37 -4.07
C VAL A 165 6.82 -8.84 -5.50
N VAL A 166 7.88 -8.13 -5.89
CA VAL A 166 7.99 -7.48 -7.21
C VAL A 166 9.08 -8.10 -8.10
N SER A 167 8.96 -7.98 -9.41
CA SER A 167 9.99 -8.38 -10.38
C SER A 167 11.06 -7.29 -10.57
N SER A 168 12.19 -7.64 -11.18
CA SER A 168 13.33 -6.73 -11.39
C SER A 168 13.00 -5.50 -12.25
N ASP A 169 12.08 -5.62 -13.22
CA ASP A 169 11.62 -4.55 -14.13
C ASP A 169 10.46 -3.70 -13.55
N TYR A 170 10.12 -3.85 -12.27
CA TYR A 170 8.97 -3.20 -11.64
C TYR A 170 8.94 -1.67 -11.85
N LEU A 171 10.03 -0.98 -11.54
CA LEU A 171 10.09 0.49 -11.66
C LEU A 171 10.03 0.97 -13.11
N ASP A 172 10.66 0.22 -14.02
CA ASP A 172 10.68 0.55 -15.43
C ASP A 172 9.25 0.45 -16.01
N LEU A 173 8.55 -0.65 -15.77
CA LEU A 173 7.15 -0.80 -16.22
C LEU A 173 6.24 0.24 -15.57
N LEU A 174 6.38 0.48 -14.26
CA LEU A 174 5.55 1.45 -13.55
C LEU A 174 5.65 2.84 -14.16
N SER A 175 6.86 3.29 -14.50
CA SER A 175 7.10 4.59 -15.12
C SER A 175 6.39 4.71 -16.48
N HIS A 176 6.43 3.65 -17.28
CA HIS A 176 5.74 3.61 -18.57
C HIS A 176 4.21 3.56 -18.43
N LEU A 177 3.68 2.78 -17.47
CA LEU A 177 2.24 2.76 -17.20
C LEU A 177 1.74 4.13 -16.73
N VAL A 178 2.49 4.81 -15.87
CA VAL A 178 2.17 6.18 -15.44
C VAL A 178 2.12 7.12 -16.65
N TYR A 179 3.11 7.06 -17.55
CA TYR A 179 3.12 7.83 -18.79
C TYR A 179 1.90 7.52 -19.67
N LEU A 180 1.61 6.23 -19.90
CA LEU A 180 0.47 5.79 -20.71
C LEU A 180 -0.87 6.23 -20.12
N LYS A 181 -1.04 6.16 -18.79
CA LYS A 181 -2.24 6.65 -18.11
C LYS A 181 -2.47 8.13 -18.42
N GLN A 182 -1.42 8.95 -18.25
CA GLN A 182 -1.50 10.40 -18.41
C GLN A 182 -1.84 10.82 -19.86
N HIS A 183 -1.31 10.11 -20.86
CA HIS A 183 -1.45 10.49 -22.27
C HIS A 183 -2.57 9.75 -23.03
N HIS A 184 -2.95 8.54 -22.58
CA HIS A 184 -3.83 7.64 -23.33
C HIS A 184 -5.00 7.04 -22.52
N CYS A 185 -5.12 7.38 -21.23
CA CYS A 185 -6.30 7.04 -20.44
C CYS A 185 -6.75 8.18 -19.50
N PRO A 186 -7.39 9.25 -20.02
CA PRO A 186 -7.86 10.37 -19.21
C PRO A 186 -8.94 9.99 -18.18
N ARG A 187 -9.61 8.84 -18.38
CA ARG A 187 -10.62 8.30 -17.45
C ARG A 187 -10.02 7.30 -16.45
N CYS A 188 -8.70 7.13 -16.43
CA CYS A 188 -8.04 6.23 -15.50
C CYS A 188 -7.58 6.96 -14.23
N TRP A 189 -7.97 6.47 -13.05
CA TRP A 189 -7.59 7.02 -11.75
C TRP A 189 -6.18 6.59 -11.31
N GLY A 190 -5.70 5.45 -11.79
CA GLY A 190 -4.42 4.88 -11.37
C GLY A 190 -3.90 3.81 -12.32
N VAL A 191 -2.79 3.21 -11.93
CA VAL A 191 -2.20 2.05 -12.57
C VAL A 191 -2.07 0.90 -11.57
N THR A 192 -2.01 -0.33 -12.06
CA THR A 192 -1.58 -1.51 -11.29
C THR A 192 -0.47 -2.22 -12.05
N LEU A 193 0.46 -2.82 -11.31
CA LEU A 193 1.48 -3.72 -11.88
C LEU A 193 1.08 -5.19 -11.79
N ARG A 194 -0.17 -5.48 -11.41
CA ARG A 194 -0.80 -6.79 -11.50
C ARG A 194 -1.51 -6.94 -12.84
N TRP A 195 -1.68 -8.18 -13.28
CA TRP A 195 -2.41 -8.52 -14.50
C TRP A 195 -3.82 -7.91 -14.53
N ALA A 196 -4.04 -6.99 -15.46
CA ALA A 196 -5.31 -6.27 -15.61
C ALA A 196 -6.14 -6.75 -16.81
N CYS A 197 -5.59 -7.62 -17.67
CA CYS A 197 -6.30 -8.08 -18.87
C CYS A 197 -7.35 -9.16 -18.60
N MET A 198 -7.31 -9.81 -17.43
CA MET A 198 -8.25 -10.86 -17.02
C MET A 198 -8.34 -12.08 -17.98
N HIS A 199 -7.31 -12.32 -18.82
CA HIS A 199 -7.05 -13.59 -19.53
C HIS A 199 -5.74 -14.24 -19.05
N SER A 200 -5.81 -15.44 -18.47
CA SER A 200 -4.68 -16.09 -17.79
C SER A 200 -3.59 -16.57 -18.75
N ASP A 201 -3.94 -16.65 -20.04
CA ASP A 201 -3.13 -17.27 -21.08
C ASP A 201 -2.46 -16.21 -21.98
N ASP A 202 -2.52 -14.93 -21.61
CA ASP A 202 -1.84 -13.86 -22.31
C ASP A 202 -0.32 -13.95 -22.07
N GLU A 203 0.47 -14.19 -23.12
CA GLU A 203 1.93 -14.25 -23.06
C GLU A 203 2.61 -12.92 -23.49
N ASP A 204 1.83 -11.93 -23.93
CA ASP A 204 2.36 -10.65 -24.42
C ASP A 204 2.76 -9.71 -23.26
N GLY A 205 4.07 -9.66 -22.99
CA GLY A 205 4.65 -8.77 -21.97
C GLY A 205 4.57 -7.27 -22.27
N THR A 206 4.16 -6.88 -23.49
CA THR A 206 4.01 -5.48 -23.93
C THR A 206 2.55 -5.00 -23.97
N LYS A 207 1.59 -5.89 -23.74
CA LYS A 207 0.17 -5.57 -23.74
C LYS A 207 -0.26 -4.92 -22.43
N VAL A 208 -1.05 -3.86 -22.54
CA VAL A 208 -1.68 -3.14 -21.42
C VAL A 208 -3.19 -3.15 -21.59
N CYS A 209 -3.94 -3.34 -20.52
CA CYS A 209 -5.41 -3.32 -20.53
C CYS A 209 -5.96 -2.23 -19.63
N ARG A 210 -7.11 -1.68 -20.04
CA ARG A 210 -7.98 -0.89 -19.16
C ARG A 210 -8.84 -1.85 -18.34
N SER A 211 -9.00 -1.55 -17.07
CA SER A 211 -9.80 -2.32 -16.12
C SER A 211 -10.79 -1.37 -15.43
N HIS A 212 -12.08 -1.71 -15.43
CA HIS A 212 -13.10 -1.03 -14.61
C HIS A 212 -13.22 -1.66 -13.20
N SER A 213 -12.43 -2.71 -12.94
CA SER A 213 -12.19 -3.26 -11.61
C SER A 213 -11.13 -2.48 -10.86
N VAL A 214 -11.20 -2.53 -9.52
CA VAL A 214 -10.10 -2.09 -8.65
C VAL A 214 -9.22 -3.30 -8.37
N ILE A 215 -8.00 -3.28 -8.92
CA ILE A 215 -6.98 -4.28 -8.64
C ILE A 215 -6.09 -3.68 -7.56
N ASN A 216 -6.18 -4.21 -6.33
CA ASN A 216 -5.57 -3.64 -5.12
C ASN A 216 -4.06 -3.90 -5.00
N THR A 217 -3.50 -4.80 -5.83
CA THR A 217 -2.08 -5.16 -5.80
C THR A 217 -1.21 -4.20 -6.62
N GLY A 218 -0.18 -3.62 -6.00
CA GLY A 218 0.85 -2.83 -6.70
C GLY A 218 0.31 -1.63 -7.46
N ILE A 219 -0.50 -0.82 -6.78
CA ILE A 219 -1.18 0.34 -7.38
C ILE A 219 -0.32 1.60 -7.33
N ALA A 220 -0.51 2.52 -8.26
CA ALA A 220 0.01 3.88 -8.13
C ALA A 220 -1.00 4.91 -8.66
N PHE A 221 -1.12 6.03 -7.95
CA PHE A 221 -2.01 7.13 -8.33
C PHE A 221 -1.47 8.48 -7.85
N ASN A 222 -2.03 9.57 -8.38
CA ASN A 222 -1.55 10.93 -8.15
C ASN A 222 -2.43 11.70 -7.17
N ARG A 223 -2.01 12.93 -6.87
CA ARG A 223 -2.73 13.85 -5.99
C ARG A 223 -4.19 14.06 -6.39
N SER A 224 -4.53 14.11 -7.69
CA SER A 224 -5.93 14.30 -8.10
C SER A 224 -6.82 13.13 -7.69
N THR A 225 -6.32 11.90 -7.76
CA THR A 225 -7.05 10.71 -7.28
C THR A 225 -7.20 10.74 -5.77
N TYR A 226 -6.14 11.07 -5.03
CA TYR A 226 -6.21 11.27 -3.57
C TYR A 226 -7.29 12.30 -3.19
N LEU A 227 -7.32 13.46 -3.84
CA LEU A 227 -8.32 14.50 -3.57
C LEU A 227 -9.74 14.04 -3.92
N ALA A 228 -9.92 13.25 -4.98
CA ALA A 228 -11.21 12.65 -5.30
C ALA A 228 -11.68 11.71 -4.19
N ILE A 229 -10.78 10.86 -3.66
CA ILE A 229 -11.08 9.97 -2.53
C ILE A 229 -11.47 10.78 -1.29
N LYS A 230 -10.69 11.81 -0.92
CA LYS A 230 -10.96 12.65 0.27
C LYS A 230 -12.27 13.43 0.21
N ASN A 231 -12.70 13.83 -0.98
CA ASN A 231 -13.95 14.58 -1.19
C ASN A 231 -15.17 13.68 -1.44
N SER A 232 -15.00 12.36 -1.32
CA SER A 232 -16.05 11.38 -1.58
C SER A 232 -16.67 10.82 -0.29
N ASN A 233 -17.57 9.85 -0.42
CA ASN A 233 -18.13 9.10 0.70
C ASN A 233 -17.29 7.86 1.11
N PHE A 234 -15.99 7.84 0.83
CA PHE A 234 -15.07 6.73 1.18
C PHE A 234 -15.27 6.24 2.61
N ASP A 235 -15.26 7.15 3.59
CA ASP A 235 -15.37 6.83 5.02
C ASP A 235 -16.75 6.28 5.42
N LEU A 236 -17.79 6.56 4.62
CA LEU A 236 -19.17 6.14 4.90
C LEU A 236 -19.49 4.75 4.36
N PHE A 237 -18.69 4.22 3.44
CA PHE A 237 -18.89 2.89 2.89
C PHE A 237 -18.36 1.83 3.87
N ALA A 238 -19.23 0.94 4.36
CA ALA A 238 -18.90 -0.01 5.42
C ALA A 238 -18.21 -1.29 4.90
N ASP A 239 -17.06 -1.14 4.23
CA ASP A 239 -16.26 -2.24 3.69
C ASP A 239 -14.76 -1.87 3.68
N GLY A 240 -13.90 -2.77 3.19
CA GLY A 240 -12.47 -2.56 3.01
C GLY A 240 -12.14 -1.34 2.13
N TRP A 241 -10.89 -0.87 2.21
CA TRP A 241 -10.46 0.31 1.46
C TRP A 241 -10.59 0.11 -0.06
N ASP A 242 -10.28 -1.08 -0.56
CA ASP A 242 -10.34 -1.45 -1.98
C ASP A 242 -11.78 -1.53 -2.49
N TRP A 243 -12.69 -2.14 -1.73
CA TRP A 243 -14.12 -2.12 -2.00
C TRP A 243 -14.71 -0.71 -1.94
N SER A 244 -14.20 0.12 -1.04
CA SER A 244 -14.56 1.53 -0.97
C SER A 244 -14.14 2.25 -2.25
N LEU A 245 -12.91 2.05 -2.75
CA LEU A 245 -12.46 2.60 -4.04
C LEU A 245 -13.33 2.11 -5.21
N PHE A 246 -13.69 0.83 -5.22
CA PHE A 246 -14.58 0.28 -6.25
C PHE A 246 -15.96 0.95 -6.20
N HIS A 247 -16.54 1.11 -5.02
CA HIS A 247 -17.79 1.86 -4.82
C HIS A 247 -17.68 3.29 -5.36
N LEU A 248 -16.60 4.01 -5.05
CA LEU A 248 -16.39 5.37 -5.56
C LEU A 248 -16.33 5.41 -7.09
N ALA A 249 -15.63 4.44 -7.70
CA ALA A 249 -15.52 4.33 -9.15
C ALA A 249 -16.89 4.03 -9.80
N GLN A 250 -17.68 3.11 -9.22
CA GLN A 250 -19.01 2.75 -9.72
C GLN A 250 -20.04 3.87 -9.55
N THR A 251 -19.91 4.67 -8.49
CA THR A 251 -20.81 5.79 -8.19
C THR A 251 -20.38 7.10 -8.84
N GLY A 252 -19.30 7.09 -9.63
CA GLY A 252 -18.83 8.26 -10.37
C GLY A 252 -18.18 9.35 -9.51
N GLN A 253 -17.79 9.03 -8.27
CA GLN A 253 -17.09 9.95 -7.37
C GLN A 253 -15.57 10.01 -7.66
N MET A 254 -15.04 9.04 -8.39
CA MET A 254 -13.69 9.04 -8.95
C MET A 254 -13.72 8.48 -10.38
N PRO A 255 -12.68 8.71 -11.21
CA PRO A 255 -12.60 8.09 -12.53
C PRO A 255 -12.79 6.57 -12.44
N PRO A 256 -13.44 5.93 -13.43
CA PRO A 256 -13.94 4.56 -13.26
C PRO A 256 -12.91 3.45 -13.51
N MET A 257 -11.75 3.78 -14.09
CA MET A 257 -10.83 2.77 -14.61
C MET A 257 -9.42 2.90 -14.05
N MET A 258 -8.66 1.82 -14.13
CA MET A 258 -7.20 1.84 -14.05
C MET A 258 -6.61 1.14 -15.27
N ILE A 259 -5.30 1.27 -15.47
CA ILE A 259 -4.58 0.43 -16.45
C ILE A 259 -3.58 -0.51 -15.76
N GLY A 260 -3.33 -1.65 -16.39
CA GLY A 260 -2.28 -2.56 -15.94
C GLY A 260 -1.81 -3.49 -17.06
N PRO A 261 -0.70 -4.20 -16.86
CA PRO A 261 -0.13 -5.08 -17.87
C PRO A 261 -0.97 -6.34 -18.07
N ALA A 262 -0.73 -7.04 -19.18
CA ALA A 262 -1.19 -8.41 -19.35
C ALA A 262 -0.36 -9.41 -18.52
N LEU A 263 0.88 -9.06 -18.17
CA LEU A 263 1.75 -9.90 -17.33
C LEU A 263 2.16 -9.16 -16.06
N SER A 264 1.84 -9.76 -14.91
CA SER A 264 2.10 -9.20 -13.58
C SER A 264 3.60 -9.00 -13.31
N ARG A 265 3.93 -7.86 -12.71
CA ARG A 265 5.23 -7.48 -12.11
C ARG A 265 5.18 -7.44 -10.58
N VAL A 266 4.00 -7.68 -10.02
CA VAL A 266 3.77 -7.85 -8.57
C VAL A 266 2.96 -9.11 -8.35
N ARG A 267 3.32 -9.85 -7.30
CA ARG A 267 2.56 -10.99 -6.77
C ARG A 267 2.24 -10.78 -5.31
N ASN A 268 1.00 -11.06 -4.93
CA ASN A 268 0.64 -11.24 -3.53
C ASN A 268 1.03 -12.66 -3.10
N VAL A 269 1.96 -12.75 -2.14
CA VAL A 269 2.43 -14.02 -1.56
C VAL A 269 1.77 -14.35 -0.22
N GLY A 270 0.93 -13.45 0.31
CA GLY A 270 0.24 -13.60 1.57
C GLY A 270 -0.77 -14.75 1.51
N ARG A 271 -0.58 -15.76 2.37
CA ARG A 271 -1.52 -16.87 2.55
C ARG A 271 -2.15 -16.92 3.94
N GLU A 272 -1.78 -15.95 4.78
CA GLU A 272 -2.42 -15.63 6.04
C GLU A 272 -2.58 -14.12 6.16
N GLY A 273 -3.74 -13.68 6.64
CA GLY A 273 -4.08 -12.27 6.79
C GLY A 273 -5.51 -12.10 7.28
N VAL A 274 -6.03 -10.86 7.25
CA VAL A 274 -7.38 -10.56 7.73
C VAL A 274 -8.48 -11.26 6.91
N THR A 275 -8.23 -11.54 5.64
CA THR A 275 -9.21 -12.12 4.70
C THR A 275 -8.84 -13.52 4.21
N VAL A 276 -7.61 -14.00 4.45
CA VAL A 276 -7.10 -15.28 3.92
C VAL A 276 -6.51 -16.13 5.05
N THR A 277 -6.79 -17.43 5.07
CA THR A 277 -6.18 -18.37 6.02
C THR A 277 -5.94 -19.73 5.36
N GLU A 278 -4.78 -19.91 4.72
CA GLU A 278 -4.31 -21.19 4.22
C GLU A 278 -3.18 -21.68 5.12
N LYS A 279 -3.31 -22.89 5.70
CA LYS A 279 -2.35 -23.44 6.67
C LYS A 279 -1.51 -24.56 6.05
N GLY A 280 -0.19 -24.52 6.25
CA GLY A 280 0.74 -25.66 6.01
C GLY A 280 2.18 -25.26 5.72
N ASP A 281 3.15 -25.95 6.34
CA ASP A 281 4.61 -25.69 6.20
C ASP A 281 5.10 -25.83 4.74
N GLU A 282 4.47 -26.71 3.95
CA GLU A 282 4.81 -26.97 2.55
C GLU A 282 4.53 -25.76 1.64
N PHE A 283 3.50 -24.97 1.97
CA PHE A 283 3.20 -23.73 1.26
C PHE A 283 4.22 -22.64 1.62
N LEU A 284 4.57 -22.51 2.89
CA LEU A 284 5.56 -21.54 3.37
C LEU A 284 6.96 -21.77 2.77
N GLN A 285 7.36 -23.04 2.59
CA GLN A 285 8.65 -23.36 2.00
C GLN A 285 8.69 -23.07 0.49
N ARG A 286 7.65 -23.46 -0.28
CA ARG A 286 7.53 -23.07 -1.71
C ARG A 286 7.41 -21.56 -1.91
N GLN A 287 6.91 -20.83 -0.90
CA GLN A 287 6.85 -19.36 -0.89
C GLN A 287 8.23 -18.72 -0.67
N LEU A 288 9.01 -19.22 0.28
CA LEU A 288 10.39 -18.75 0.55
C LEU A 288 11.34 -19.07 -0.62
N GLU A 289 10.99 -20.06 -1.44
CA GLU A 289 11.73 -20.48 -2.64
C GLU A 289 11.38 -19.68 -3.91
N TYR A 290 10.48 -18.69 -3.84
CA TYR A 290 10.30 -17.76 -4.96
C TYR A 290 11.57 -16.94 -5.16
N ALA A 291 12.43 -17.43 -6.06
CA ALA A 291 13.47 -16.61 -6.64
C ALA A 291 12.80 -15.56 -7.53
N VAL A 292 13.02 -14.28 -7.23
CA VAL A 292 12.97 -13.24 -8.27
C VAL A 292 13.95 -13.73 -9.32
N ALA A 293 13.43 -14.21 -10.43
CA ALA A 293 14.24 -14.83 -11.46
C ALA A 293 15.19 -13.77 -12.00
N LYS A 294 16.45 -13.84 -11.58
CA LYS A 294 17.53 -13.33 -12.43
C LYS A 294 17.46 -14.15 -13.72
N ASN A 295 17.27 -13.47 -14.85
CA ASN A 295 17.55 -13.95 -16.21
C ASN A 295 16.42 -14.53 -17.09
N SER A 296 15.13 -14.25 -16.88
CA SER A 296 14.14 -14.63 -17.92
C SER A 296 13.13 -13.51 -18.24
N GLN A 297 13.66 -12.45 -18.85
CA GLN A 297 13.01 -11.39 -19.67
C GLN A 297 13.57 -9.97 -19.37
N ASP A 298 14.88 -9.82 -19.13
CA ASP A 298 15.55 -8.52 -18.87
C ASP A 298 15.53 -7.51 -20.04
N SER A 299 14.70 -7.72 -21.07
CA SER A 299 14.59 -6.80 -22.20
C SER A 299 13.23 -6.90 -22.87
N LEU A 300 12.14 -6.83 -22.10
CA LEU A 300 10.88 -6.48 -22.73
C LEU A 300 11.01 -5.05 -23.26
N PRO A 301 10.70 -4.81 -24.54
CA PRO A 301 10.89 -3.51 -25.14
C PRO A 301 9.73 -2.61 -24.67
N LEU A 302 9.87 -2.03 -23.47
CA LEU A 302 8.84 -1.22 -22.83
C LEU A 302 8.44 0.01 -23.68
N ASP A 303 9.33 0.46 -24.56
CA ASP A 303 9.04 1.47 -25.59
C ASP A 303 7.93 1.06 -26.58
N HIS A 304 7.58 -0.23 -26.62
CA HIS A 304 6.55 -0.80 -27.49
C HIS A 304 5.27 -1.19 -26.74
N LEU A 305 5.11 -0.75 -25.48
CA LEU A 305 3.87 -0.98 -24.74
C LEU A 305 2.67 -0.42 -25.51
N TRP A 306 1.61 -1.22 -25.62
CA TRP A 306 0.39 -0.83 -26.34
C TRP A 306 -0.85 -1.15 -25.51
N ILE A 307 -1.83 -0.26 -25.56
CA ILE A 307 -3.10 -0.45 -24.84
C ILE A 307 -4.08 -1.20 -25.76
N ASP A 308 -4.62 -2.32 -25.27
CA ASP A 308 -5.69 -3.05 -25.96
C ASP A 308 -6.84 -2.11 -26.29
N LYS A 309 -7.23 -2.08 -27.57
CA LYS A 309 -8.31 -1.25 -28.08
C LYS A 309 -9.66 -1.70 -27.53
N LYS A 310 -9.77 -2.96 -27.09
CA LYS A 310 -10.97 -3.47 -26.45
C LYS A 310 -11.07 -2.86 -25.05
N ASP A 311 -11.87 -1.81 -24.93
CA ASP A 311 -12.37 -1.36 -23.62
C ASP A 311 -13.40 -2.40 -23.16
N ARG A 312 -12.93 -3.31 -22.31
CA ARG A 312 -13.79 -4.34 -21.74
C ARG A 312 -14.39 -3.72 -20.50
N ASN A 313 -15.69 -3.43 -20.53
CA ASN A 313 -16.49 -3.00 -19.38
C ASN A 313 -16.55 -4.13 -18.31
N GLN A 314 -15.39 -4.47 -17.76
CA GLN A 314 -15.18 -5.53 -16.79
C GLN A 314 -15.40 -4.93 -15.41
N PHE A 315 -16.59 -5.15 -14.86
CA PHE A 315 -16.96 -4.72 -13.51
C PHE A 315 -16.76 -5.85 -12.51
N THR A 316 -15.60 -6.49 -12.57
CA THR A 316 -15.27 -7.50 -11.57
C THR A 316 -14.96 -6.77 -10.27
N PRO A 317 -15.56 -7.17 -9.13
CA PRO A 317 -15.20 -6.57 -7.86
C PRO A 317 -13.71 -6.75 -7.54
N PRO A 318 -13.16 -6.01 -6.55
CA PRO A 318 -11.79 -6.22 -6.10
C PRO A 318 -11.54 -7.72 -5.89
N MET A 319 -10.56 -8.22 -6.64
CA MET A 319 -10.40 -9.65 -6.89
C MET A 319 -10.09 -10.39 -5.58
N TRP A 320 -10.91 -11.38 -5.23
CA TRP A 320 -10.44 -12.54 -4.47
C TRP A 320 -9.52 -13.32 -5.43
N GLU A 321 -8.21 -13.25 -5.22
CA GLU A 321 -7.24 -13.97 -6.07
C GLU A 321 -7.59 -15.46 -6.16
N PRO A 322 -7.91 -16.03 -7.33
CA PRO A 322 -7.44 -17.37 -7.58
C PRO A 322 -5.93 -17.26 -7.77
N LEU A 323 -5.18 -18.04 -6.99
CA LEU A 323 -3.74 -18.22 -7.01
C LEU A 323 -3.23 -18.73 -8.37
N TYR A 324 -3.41 -17.93 -9.43
CA TYR A 324 -2.98 -18.31 -10.77
C TYR A 324 -1.47 -18.15 -10.85
N LEU A 325 -0.78 -19.25 -10.57
CA LEU A 325 0.69 -19.39 -10.59
C LEU A 325 1.30 -19.11 -11.98
N GLY A 326 0.49 -19.08 -13.03
CA GLY A 326 0.92 -18.94 -14.43
C GLY A 326 1.03 -17.52 -14.98
N ALA A 327 0.43 -16.50 -14.35
CA ALA A 327 0.37 -15.15 -14.93
C ALA A 327 1.37 -14.19 -14.24
N GLY A 328 2.59 -14.08 -14.80
CA GLY A 328 3.56 -13.07 -14.37
C GLY A 328 4.98 -13.36 -14.85
N ILE A 329 5.78 -12.31 -15.00
CA ILE A 329 7.17 -12.38 -15.48
C ILE A 329 8.12 -12.34 -14.29
N GLY A 330 9.21 -13.10 -14.37
CA GLY A 330 10.26 -13.05 -13.36
C GLY A 330 9.94 -13.79 -12.06
N PHE A 331 8.83 -14.53 -12.02
CA PHE A 331 8.43 -15.33 -10.87
C PHE A 331 8.41 -16.82 -11.25
N LEU A 332 9.45 -17.55 -10.89
CA LEU A 332 9.52 -18.99 -11.11
C LEU A 332 8.86 -19.71 -9.95
N ALA A 333 7.83 -20.53 -10.23
CA ALA A 333 7.41 -21.55 -9.28
C ALA A 333 8.50 -22.63 -9.22
N PRO A 334 8.83 -23.20 -8.05
CA PRO A 334 9.71 -24.36 -7.98
C PRO A 334 9.17 -25.47 -8.89
N GLN A 335 10.04 -26.10 -9.68
CA GLN A 335 9.67 -27.33 -10.37
C GLN A 335 9.43 -28.41 -9.31
N ALA A 336 8.26 -29.05 -9.35
CA ALA A 336 7.82 -30.05 -8.38
C ALA A 336 8.68 -31.32 -8.40
#